data_AF-A0A432KGX7-F1
#
_entry.id   AF-A0A432KGX7-F1
#
_cell.length_a   1.000
_cell.length_b   1.000
_cell.length_c   1.000
_cell.angle_alpha   90.00
_cell.angle_beta   90.00
_cell.angle_gamma   90.00
#
_symmetry.space_group_name_H-M   'P 1'
#
loop_
_entity.id
_entity.type
_entity.pdbx_description
1 polymer ?
#
loop_
_entity_poly.entity_id
_entity_poly.type
_entity_poly.pdbx_seq_one_letter_code
_entity_poly.pdbx_strand_id
1 'polypeptide(L)'
;MRQSNYYVILFSVILTVVLGGLLAATSEGLGPIQQKSIELDTKKQILGAVMEVTSDMDVIETYDKTIKSEVTDYEGNIVSENEKGESIVAEDVNVEKQYKKAPEERLYPVFKYYGKDGGEEIESYILPVYGSGLWDNIWGYVALDTEGKTIKGAVFAHAGETPGLGARITEDQVQARFEGKKLYNDQGELVSVKM
;
A
#
# COMPACT_ATOMS: atom_id res chain seq x y z
N MET A 1 53.38 -6.94 -18.68
CA MET A 1 53.07 -7.92 -17.62
C MET A 1 51.55 -8.05 -17.52
N ARG A 2 50.99 -9.08 -18.17
CA ARG A 2 49.58 -9.48 -18.01
C ARG A 2 49.37 -9.85 -16.54
N GLN A 3 48.32 -9.35 -15.91
CA GLN A 3 47.97 -9.83 -14.57
C GLN A 3 47.82 -11.36 -14.62
N SER A 4 48.52 -12.04 -13.72
CA SER A 4 48.45 -13.50 -13.62
C SER A 4 47.01 -13.90 -13.31
N ASN A 5 46.50 -14.96 -13.94
CA ASN A 5 45.15 -15.48 -13.67
C ASN A 5 44.93 -15.71 -12.17
N TYR A 6 45.98 -16.09 -11.44
CA TYR A 6 45.94 -16.23 -9.98
C TYR A 6 45.61 -14.92 -9.25
N TYR A 7 46.22 -13.80 -9.65
CA TYR A 7 45.94 -12.48 -9.07
C TYR A 7 44.47 -12.09 -9.27
N VAL A 8 43.94 -12.30 -10.48
CA VAL A 8 42.55 -11.97 -10.81
C VAL A 8 41.56 -12.82 -10.01
N ILE A 9 41.83 -14.12 -9.84
CA ILE A 9 40.99 -15.03 -9.05
C ILE A 9 41.02 -14.62 -7.58
N LEU A 10 42.21 -14.41 -7.00
CA LEU A 10 42.34 -14.05 -5.59
C LEU A 10 41.70 -12.69 -5.28
N PHE A 11 41.95 -11.68 -6.12
CA PHE A 11 41.33 -10.37 -5.99
C PHE A 11 39.80 -10.45 -6.06
N SER A 12 39.26 -11.17 -7.04
CA SER A 12 37.81 -11.34 -7.19
C SER A 12 37.18 -12.04 -5.98
N VAL A 13 37.83 -13.06 -5.41
CA VAL A 13 37.34 -13.75 -4.21
C VAL A 13 37.31 -12.79 -3.02
N ILE A 14 38.39 -12.06 -2.76
CA ILE A 14 38.46 -11.09 -1.66
C ILE A 14 37.40 -10.01 -1.83
N LEU A 15 37.28 -9.43 -3.03
CA LEU A 15 36.29 -8.40 -3.33
C LEU A 15 34.87 -8.91 -3.11
N THR A 16 34.57 -10.13 -3.54
CA THR A 16 33.23 -10.74 -3.37
C THR A 16 32.92 -10.97 -1.90
N VAL A 17 33.86 -11.46 -1.10
CA VAL A 17 33.67 -11.66 0.34
C VAL A 17 33.44 -10.33 1.05
N VAL A 18 34.22 -9.30 0.72
CA VAL A 18 34.09 -7.97 1.32
C VAL A 18 32.76 -7.32 0.95
N LEU A 19 32.41 -7.29 -0.34
CA LEU A 19 31.16 -6.67 -0.81
C LEU A 19 29.93 -7.44 -0.33
N GLY A 20 29.97 -8.78 -0.39
CA GLY A 20 28.90 -9.63 0.10
C GLY A 20 28.70 -9.49 1.61
N GLY A 21 29.79 -9.43 2.38
CA GLY A 21 29.75 -9.21 3.82
C GLY A 21 29.16 -7.84 4.19
N LEU A 22 29.60 -6.76 3.53
CA LEU A 22 29.06 -5.42 3.75
C LEU A 22 27.57 -5.34 3.40
N LEU A 23 27.16 -5.91 2.26
CA LEU A 23 25.76 -5.90 1.84
C LEU A 23 24.88 -6.68 2.82
N ALA A 24 25.30 -7.88 3.23
CA ALA A 24 24.57 -8.69 4.19
C ALA A 24 24.42 -8.00 5.55
N ALA A 25 25.52 -7.44 6.08
CA ALA A 25 25.49 -6.72 7.35
C ALA A 25 24.56 -5.49 7.30
N THR A 26 24.58 -4.76 6.19
CA THR A 26 23.70 -3.59 6.01
C THR A 26 22.23 -4.02 5.89
N SER A 27 21.95 -5.04 5.09
CA SER A 27 20.59 -5.55 4.87
C SER A 27 19.96 -6.07 6.16
N GLU A 28 20.69 -6.89 6.92
CA GLU A 28 20.18 -7.46 8.18
C GLU A 28 20.06 -6.41 9.27
N GLY A 29 21.03 -5.48 9.36
CA GLY A 29 21.03 -4.43 10.38
C GLY A 29 19.91 -3.41 10.19
N LEU A 30 19.59 -3.04 8.94
CA LEU A 30 18.56 -2.04 8.65
C LEU A 30 17.17 -2.65 8.42
N GLY A 31 17.08 -3.95 8.10
CA GLY A 31 15.83 -4.62 7.78
C GLY A 31 14.68 -4.35 8.76
N PRO A 32 14.89 -4.54 10.09
CA PRO A 32 13.83 -4.28 11.07
C PRO A 32 13.38 -2.81 11.12
N ILE A 33 14.29 -1.86 10.92
CA ILE A 33 13.97 -0.42 10.92
C ILE A 33 13.17 -0.05 9.67
N GLN A 34 13.54 -0.64 8.52
CA GLN A 34 12.80 -0.47 7.27
C GLN A 34 11.38 -1.02 7.38
N GLN A 35 11.21 -2.23 7.94
CA GLN A 35 9.88 -2.83 8.13
C GLN A 35 8.97 -1.95 8.98
N LYS A 36 9.47 -1.42 10.11
CA LYS A 36 8.71 -0.46 10.93
C LYS A 36 8.34 0.81 10.19
N SER A 37 9.24 1.31 9.34
CA SER A 37 8.98 2.52 8.55
C SER A 37 7.93 2.26 7.48
N ILE A 38 7.95 1.08 6.84
CA ILE A 38 6.94 0.64 5.86
C ILE A 38 5.59 0.48 6.54
N GLU A 39 5.52 -0.17 7.71
CA GLU A 39 4.27 -0.33 8.45
C GLU A 39 3.65 1.03 8.81
N LEU A 40 4.46 1.95 9.34
CA LEU A 40 4.03 3.32 9.65
C LEU A 40 3.53 4.06 8.42
N ASP A 41 4.24 3.95 7.30
CA ASP A 41 3.86 4.61 6.05
C ASP A 41 2.56 4.03 5.48
N THR A 42 2.39 2.71 5.50
CA THR A 42 1.14 2.03 5.11
C THR A 42 -0.05 2.53 5.93
N LYS A 43 0.07 2.53 7.27
CA LYS A 43 -0.99 3.03 8.17
C LYS A 43 -1.30 4.50 7.93
N LYS A 44 -0.25 5.31 7.69
CA LYS A 44 -0.39 6.72 7.33
C LYS A 44 -1.13 6.92 6.02
N GLN A 45 -0.85 6.14 4.98
CA GLN A 45 -1.53 6.23 3.69
C GLN A 45 -3.01 5.82 3.80
N ILE A 46 -3.32 4.79 4.59
CA ILE A 46 -4.71 4.38 4.85
C ILE A 46 -5.48 5.51 5.56
N LEU A 47 -4.93 6.06 6.64
CA LEU A 47 -5.55 7.19 7.35
C LEU A 47 -5.67 8.43 6.45
N GLY A 48 -4.67 8.69 5.62
CA GLY A 48 -4.66 9.81 4.68
C GLY A 48 -5.85 9.81 3.72
N ALA A 49 -6.43 8.65 3.43
CA ALA A 49 -7.60 8.55 2.56
C ALA A 49 -8.89 9.09 3.19
N VAL A 50 -8.94 9.23 4.53
CA VAL A 50 -10.12 9.67 5.29
C VAL A 50 -9.87 10.93 6.14
N MET A 51 -8.62 11.26 6.44
CA MET A 51 -8.27 12.42 7.26
C MET A 51 -6.88 12.97 6.95
N GLU A 52 -6.65 14.24 7.28
CA GLU A 52 -5.33 14.85 7.20
C GLU A 52 -4.41 14.31 8.30
N VAL A 53 -3.27 13.73 7.89
CA VAL A 53 -2.27 13.18 8.83
C VAL A 53 -1.14 14.19 9.01
N THR A 54 -1.11 14.82 10.18
CA THR A 54 -0.10 15.81 10.57
C THR A 54 1.12 15.16 11.23
N SER A 55 2.25 15.87 11.29
CA SER A 55 3.52 15.33 11.81
C SER A 55 3.54 15.09 13.33
N ASP A 56 2.63 15.71 14.07
CA ASP A 56 2.47 15.61 15.52
C ASP A 56 1.50 14.49 15.95
N MET A 57 0.83 13.85 14.99
CA MET A 57 -0.12 12.78 15.24
C MET A 57 0.57 11.45 15.54
N ASP A 58 0.09 10.73 16.56
CA ASP A 58 0.43 9.32 16.72
C ASP A 58 -0.40 8.48 15.72
N VAL A 59 0.24 8.12 14.61
CA VAL A 59 -0.37 7.38 13.51
C VAL A 59 -0.82 5.99 13.95
N ILE A 60 -0.05 5.32 14.82
CA ILE A 60 -0.35 3.94 15.25
C ILE A 60 -1.58 3.97 16.15
N GLU A 61 -1.57 4.83 17.17
CA GLU A 61 -2.70 4.93 18.10
C GLU A 61 -3.98 5.38 17.39
N THR A 62 -3.88 6.36 16.49
CA THR A 62 -5.03 6.84 15.71
C THR A 62 -5.56 5.75 14.78
N TYR A 63 -4.69 5.00 14.12
CA TYR A 63 -5.07 3.88 13.27
C TYR A 63 -5.82 2.82 14.07
N ASP A 64 -5.22 2.33 15.17
CA ASP A 64 -5.80 1.25 15.99
C ASP A 64 -7.15 1.65 16.61
N LYS A 65 -7.35 2.95 16.88
CA LYS A 65 -8.61 3.49 17.41
C LYS A 65 -9.69 3.61 16.33
N THR A 66 -9.34 3.99 15.11
CA THR A 66 -10.31 4.45 14.09
C THR A 66 -10.51 3.46 12.94
N ILE A 67 -9.57 2.53 12.72
CA ILE A 67 -9.57 1.58 11.63
C ILE A 67 -9.71 0.15 12.15
N LYS A 68 -10.56 -0.64 11.51
CA LYS A 68 -10.54 -2.11 11.63
C LYS A 68 -10.24 -2.71 10.26
N SER A 69 -9.18 -3.50 10.20
CA SER A 69 -8.77 -4.23 9.01
C SER A 69 -9.43 -5.61 8.94
N GLU A 70 -9.92 -5.96 7.76
CA GLU A 70 -10.44 -7.27 7.43
C GLU A 70 -9.94 -7.69 6.04
N VAL A 71 -9.95 -8.99 5.77
CA VAL A 71 -9.66 -9.53 4.43
C VAL A 71 -10.89 -10.26 3.96
N THR A 72 -11.28 -10.04 2.71
CA THR A 72 -12.42 -10.70 2.09
C THR A 72 -12.00 -11.49 0.85
N ASP A 73 -12.80 -12.49 0.49
CA ASP A 73 -12.73 -13.13 -0.82
C ASP A 73 -13.48 -12.31 -1.88
N TYR A 74 -13.56 -12.85 -3.10
CA TYR A 74 -14.29 -12.24 -4.22
C TYR A 74 -15.81 -12.14 -3.98
N GLU A 75 -16.37 -13.02 -3.16
CA GLU A 75 -17.80 -13.03 -2.84
C GLU A 75 -18.14 -12.10 -1.66
N GLY A 76 -17.12 -11.56 -0.99
CA GLY A 76 -17.25 -10.68 0.17
C GLY A 76 -17.31 -11.41 1.51
N ASN A 77 -16.99 -12.70 1.55
CA ASN A 77 -16.88 -13.43 2.81
C ASN A 77 -15.56 -13.06 3.51
N ILE A 78 -15.61 -12.90 4.83
CA ILE A 78 -14.42 -12.58 5.63
C ILE A 78 -13.52 -13.81 5.70
N VAL A 79 -12.25 -13.63 5.35
CA VAL A 79 -11.18 -14.63 5.40
C VAL A 79 -10.18 -14.21 6.46
N SER A 80 -10.25 -14.81 7.64
CA SER A 80 -9.35 -14.49 8.76
C SER A 80 -8.09 -15.34 8.81
N GLU A 81 -8.08 -16.50 8.13
CA GLU A 81 -6.99 -17.47 8.16
C GLU A 81 -6.63 -17.94 6.74
N ASN A 82 -5.34 -18.19 6.50
CA ASN A 82 -4.88 -18.77 5.25
C ASN A 82 -5.07 -20.29 5.23
N GLU A 83 -4.79 -20.94 4.10
CA GLU A 83 -4.88 -22.40 3.94
C GLU A 83 -4.02 -23.20 4.94
N LYS A 84 -3.08 -22.55 5.63
CA LYS A 84 -2.20 -23.13 6.65
C LYS A 84 -2.66 -22.85 8.09
N GLY A 85 -3.79 -22.17 8.28
CA GLY A 85 -4.32 -21.78 9.59
C GLY A 85 -3.58 -20.61 10.25
N GLU A 86 -2.81 -19.83 9.49
CA GLU A 86 -2.16 -18.61 9.98
C GLU A 86 -3.10 -17.42 9.77
N SER A 87 -3.18 -16.53 10.76
CA SER A 87 -4.01 -15.32 10.66
C SER A 87 -3.50 -14.40 9.56
N ILE A 88 -4.43 -13.90 8.73
CA ILE A 88 -4.11 -12.96 7.66
C ILE A 88 -4.28 -11.53 8.17
N VAL A 89 -3.19 -10.77 8.13
CA VAL A 89 -3.19 -9.33 8.40
C VAL A 89 -3.46 -8.59 7.09
N ALA A 90 -4.48 -7.73 7.07
CA ALA A 90 -4.92 -7.07 5.83
C ALA A 90 -3.83 -6.14 5.25
N GLU A 91 -3.08 -5.48 6.13
CA GLU A 91 -1.97 -4.59 5.83
C GLU A 91 -0.80 -5.33 5.14
N ASP A 92 -0.64 -6.62 5.40
CA ASP A 92 0.41 -7.46 4.82
C ASP A 92 0.00 -8.13 3.49
N VAL A 93 -1.28 -8.01 3.10
CA VAL A 93 -1.75 -8.56 1.83
C VAL A 93 -1.11 -7.78 0.68
N ASN A 94 -0.17 -8.44 0.01
CA ASN A 94 0.49 -7.86 -1.16
C ASN A 94 -0.49 -7.77 -2.35
N VAL A 95 -1.05 -6.58 -2.55
CA VAL A 95 -2.06 -6.29 -3.58
C VAL A 95 -1.53 -6.54 -4.99
N GLU A 96 -0.25 -6.24 -5.27
CA GLU A 96 0.37 -6.54 -6.57
C GLU A 96 0.31 -8.04 -6.89
N LYS A 97 0.65 -8.89 -5.92
CA LYS A 97 0.60 -10.36 -6.09
C LYS A 97 -0.83 -10.84 -6.30
N GLN A 98 -1.80 -10.28 -5.58
CA GLN A 98 -3.21 -10.64 -5.77
C GLN A 98 -3.73 -10.19 -7.14
N TYR A 99 -3.31 -9.02 -7.63
CA TYR A 99 -3.71 -8.50 -8.94
C TYR A 99 -3.29 -9.43 -10.11
N LYS A 100 -2.21 -10.19 -9.94
CA LYS A 100 -1.72 -11.19 -10.92
C LYS A 100 -2.55 -12.48 -10.95
N LYS A 101 -3.42 -12.72 -9.96
CA LYS A 101 -4.31 -13.90 -9.90
C LYS A 101 -5.66 -13.63 -10.57
N ALA A 102 -6.41 -14.69 -10.85
CA ALA A 102 -7.80 -14.58 -11.27
C ALA A 102 -8.64 -13.90 -10.17
N PRO A 103 -9.62 -13.03 -10.48
CA PRO A 103 -10.41 -12.29 -9.50
C PRO A 103 -10.99 -13.15 -8.37
N GLU A 104 -11.41 -14.37 -8.68
CA GLU A 104 -12.05 -15.33 -7.80
C GLU A 104 -11.07 -15.93 -6.77
N GLU A 105 -9.76 -15.88 -7.04
CA GLU A 105 -8.70 -16.42 -6.18
C GLU A 105 -7.98 -15.34 -5.36
N ARG A 106 -8.44 -14.09 -5.47
CA ARG A 106 -7.82 -12.95 -4.80
C ARG A 106 -8.33 -12.81 -3.37
N LEU A 107 -7.42 -12.33 -2.53
CA LEU A 107 -7.75 -11.79 -1.23
C LEU A 107 -7.81 -10.27 -1.33
N TYR A 108 -8.90 -9.68 -0.83
CA TYR A 108 -9.17 -8.26 -0.86
C TYR A 108 -9.11 -7.70 0.56
N PRO A 109 -8.04 -6.98 0.93
CA PRO A 109 -8.01 -6.25 2.18
C PRO A 109 -8.99 -5.08 2.14
N VAL A 110 -9.78 -4.93 3.19
CA VAL A 110 -10.79 -3.89 3.39
C VAL A 110 -10.57 -3.26 4.75
N PHE A 111 -10.47 -1.93 4.78
CA PHE A 111 -10.30 -1.18 6.04
C PHE A 111 -11.57 -0.38 6.34
N LYS A 112 -12.16 -0.62 7.51
CA LYS A 112 -13.38 0.06 7.95
C LYS A 112 -13.01 1.22 8.86
N TYR A 113 -13.44 2.42 8.49
CA TYR A 113 -13.21 3.64 9.25
C TYR A 113 -14.43 4.00 10.11
N TYR A 114 -14.20 4.26 11.39
CA TYR A 114 -15.24 4.50 12.41
C TYR A 114 -15.29 5.97 12.87
N GLY A 115 -14.86 6.90 12.00
CA GLY A 115 -14.77 8.31 12.34
C GLY A 115 -13.57 8.66 13.21
N LYS A 116 -13.32 9.97 13.38
CA LYS A 116 -12.12 10.49 14.04
C LYS A 116 -12.02 10.07 15.51
N ASP A 117 -13.17 9.84 16.14
CA ASP A 117 -13.26 9.46 17.55
C ASP A 117 -13.38 7.96 17.78
N GLY A 118 -13.39 7.13 16.73
CA GLY A 118 -13.49 5.66 16.85
C GLY A 118 -14.83 5.20 17.40
N GLY A 119 -15.92 5.70 16.81
CA GLY A 119 -17.29 5.36 17.21
C GLY A 119 -17.69 3.93 16.85
N GLU A 120 -18.98 3.63 16.95
CA GLU A 120 -19.54 2.32 16.57
C GLU A 120 -20.00 2.26 15.11
N GLU A 121 -20.26 3.40 14.50
CA GLU A 121 -20.74 3.49 13.12
C GLU A 121 -19.58 3.55 12.12
N ILE A 122 -19.68 2.75 11.06
CA ILE A 122 -18.74 2.82 9.95
C ILE A 122 -19.08 4.07 9.14
N GLU A 123 -18.12 4.97 8.99
CA GLU A 123 -18.26 6.17 8.15
C GLU A 123 -17.77 5.94 6.72
N SER A 124 -16.78 5.06 6.52
CA SER A 124 -16.20 4.80 5.20
C SER A 124 -15.52 3.43 5.11
N TYR A 125 -15.48 2.89 3.89
CA TYR A 125 -14.70 1.71 3.53
C TYR A 125 -13.50 2.12 2.69
N ILE A 126 -12.29 1.77 3.11
CA ILE A 126 -11.06 2.10 2.40
C ILE A 126 -10.56 0.84 1.72
N LEU A 127 -10.34 0.96 0.41
CA LEU A 127 -9.91 -0.13 -0.45
C LEU A 127 -8.56 0.22 -1.06
N PRO A 128 -7.56 -0.67 -0.97
CA PRO A 128 -6.33 -0.46 -1.70
C PRO A 128 -6.53 -0.72 -3.18
N VAL A 129 -5.90 0.12 -3.99
CA VAL A 129 -5.89 0.04 -5.45
C VAL A 129 -4.46 -0.06 -5.94
N TYR A 130 -4.28 -0.73 -7.06
CA TYR A 130 -2.98 -0.99 -7.66
C TYR A 130 -3.05 -0.81 -9.17
N GLY A 131 -1.96 -0.33 -9.76
CA GLY A 131 -1.80 -0.23 -11.20
C GLY A 131 -0.34 -0.13 -11.63
N SER A 132 -0.13 -0.20 -12.94
CA SER A 132 1.19 0.05 -13.54
C SER A 132 1.27 1.50 -14.01
N GLY A 133 2.28 2.22 -13.54
CA GLY A 133 2.67 3.52 -14.06
C GLY A 133 3.47 3.39 -15.36
N LEU A 134 4.18 4.47 -15.72
CA LEU A 134 5.04 4.44 -16.90
C LEU A 134 6.38 3.74 -16.61
N TRP A 135 6.93 3.98 -15.42
CA TRP A 135 8.24 3.49 -15.03
C TRP A 135 8.16 2.38 -14.00
N ASP A 136 7.19 2.48 -13.10
CA ASP A 136 7.04 1.52 -12.01
C ASP A 136 5.60 1.42 -11.53
N ASN A 137 5.37 0.59 -10.53
CA ASN A 137 4.07 0.37 -9.93
C ASN A 137 3.56 1.63 -9.22
N ILE A 138 2.25 1.85 -9.35
CA ILE A 138 1.48 2.84 -8.59
C ILE A 138 0.50 2.10 -7.71
N TRP A 139 0.24 2.65 -6.53
CA TRP A 139 -0.79 2.13 -5.63
C TRP A 139 -1.51 3.29 -4.95
N GLY A 140 -2.56 2.95 -4.22
CA GLY A 140 -3.27 3.92 -3.43
C GLY A 140 -4.29 3.29 -2.52
N TYR A 141 -4.95 4.15 -1.76
CA TYR A 141 -6.05 3.80 -0.87
C TYR A 141 -7.20 4.74 -1.18
N VAL A 142 -8.35 4.18 -1.56
CA VAL A 142 -9.54 4.95 -1.91
C VAL A 142 -10.59 4.70 -0.86
N ALA A 143 -11.00 5.75 -0.17
CA ALA A 143 -12.10 5.73 0.78
C ALA A 143 -13.43 5.93 0.06
N LEU A 144 -14.39 5.05 0.30
CA LEU A 144 -15.75 5.10 -0.21
C LEU A 144 -16.73 5.33 0.93
N ASP A 145 -17.87 5.95 0.61
CA ASP A 145 -19.01 6.01 1.51
C ASP A 145 -19.55 4.61 1.86
N THR A 146 -20.44 4.53 2.84
CA THR A 146 -21.02 3.27 3.30
C THR A 146 -21.87 2.57 2.25
N GLU A 147 -22.29 3.29 1.21
CA GLU A 147 -23.00 2.73 0.05
C GLU A 147 -22.05 2.20 -1.04
N GLY A 148 -20.74 2.46 -0.95
CA GLY A 148 -19.74 2.05 -1.93
C GLY A 148 -19.83 2.80 -3.26
N LYS A 149 -20.48 3.98 -3.28
CA LYS A 149 -20.79 4.73 -4.52
C LYS A 149 -19.96 5.99 -4.67
N THR A 150 -19.66 6.67 -3.57
CA THR A 150 -19.00 7.98 -3.59
C THR A 150 -17.64 7.91 -2.95
N ILE A 151 -16.64 8.49 -3.61
CA ILE A 151 -15.29 8.62 -3.05
C ILE A 151 -15.30 9.70 -1.97
N LYS A 152 -14.86 9.32 -0.77
CA LYS A 152 -14.67 10.19 0.39
C LYS A 152 -13.27 10.80 0.44
N GLY A 153 -12.30 10.13 -0.16
CA GLY A 153 -10.94 10.61 -0.31
C GLY A 153 -10.08 9.53 -0.98
N ALA A 154 -8.89 9.91 -1.41
CA ALA A 154 -7.97 8.99 -2.05
C ALA A 154 -6.54 9.43 -1.78
N VAL A 155 -5.66 8.47 -1.47
CA VAL A 155 -4.21 8.67 -1.41
C VAL A 155 -3.57 7.81 -2.48
N PHE A 156 -2.60 8.38 -3.20
CA PHE A 156 -1.83 7.64 -4.20
C PHE A 156 -0.34 7.77 -3.93
N ALA A 157 0.39 6.71 -4.22
CA ALA A 157 1.83 6.61 -4.13
C ALA A 157 2.40 5.77 -5.28
N HIS A 158 3.72 5.76 -5.38
CA HIS A 158 4.43 5.11 -6.48
C HIS A 158 5.79 4.60 -6.02
N ALA A 159 6.31 3.61 -6.74
CA ALA A 159 7.64 3.06 -6.45
C ALA A 159 8.76 3.95 -7.03
N GLY A 160 8.56 4.51 -8.24
CA GLY A 160 9.67 5.14 -8.96
C GLY A 160 9.27 6.09 -10.09
N GLU A 161 8.08 6.67 -10.06
CA GLU A 161 7.66 7.63 -11.09
C GLU A 161 8.51 8.91 -11.06
N THR A 162 8.59 9.59 -12.21
CA THR A 162 9.49 10.75 -12.37
C THR A 162 9.00 11.96 -11.56
N PRO A 163 9.87 12.55 -10.70
CA PRO A 163 9.56 13.79 -9.97
C PRO A 163 9.11 14.93 -10.89
N GLY A 164 8.04 15.63 -10.51
CA GLY A 164 7.46 16.73 -11.30
C GLY A 164 6.61 16.31 -12.50
N LEU A 165 6.49 15.01 -12.79
CA LEU A 165 5.62 14.44 -13.82
C LEU A 165 4.66 13.42 -13.22
N GLY A 166 4.99 12.12 -13.29
CA GLY A 166 4.15 11.04 -12.78
C GLY A 166 4.07 11.03 -11.25
N ALA A 167 5.14 11.45 -10.57
CA ALA A 167 5.17 11.52 -9.11
C ALA A 167 4.14 12.49 -8.50
N ARG A 168 3.59 13.40 -9.33
CA ARG A 168 2.60 14.40 -8.90
C ARG A 168 1.28 13.80 -8.40
N ILE A 169 1.03 12.51 -8.64
CA ILE A 169 -0.10 11.80 -8.04
C ILE A 169 -0.07 11.81 -6.50
N THR A 170 1.10 12.04 -5.90
CA THR A 170 1.29 12.17 -4.45
C THR A 170 0.92 13.56 -3.91
N GLU A 171 0.67 14.55 -4.79
CA GLU A 171 0.32 15.92 -4.37
C GLU A 171 -1.13 16.00 -3.87
N ASP A 172 -1.35 16.67 -2.74
CA ASP A 172 -2.69 16.86 -2.14
C ASP A 172 -3.69 17.46 -3.14
N GLN A 173 -3.24 18.42 -3.96
CA GLN A 173 -4.08 19.05 -4.98
C GLN A 173 -4.57 18.07 -6.06
N VAL A 174 -3.80 17.01 -6.34
CA VAL A 174 -4.19 15.97 -7.31
C VAL A 174 -5.14 14.98 -6.64
N GLN A 175 -4.81 14.54 -5.42
CA GLN A 175 -5.61 13.61 -4.64
C GLN A 175 -7.01 14.16 -4.27
N ALA A 176 -7.09 15.43 -3.88
CA ALA A 176 -8.35 16.10 -3.53
C ALA A 176 -9.36 16.16 -4.68
N ARG A 177 -8.93 15.99 -5.94
CA ARG A 177 -9.83 15.98 -7.12
C ARG A 177 -10.78 14.77 -7.15
N PHE A 178 -10.45 13.73 -6.40
CA PHE A 178 -11.23 12.49 -6.34
C PHE A 178 -12.37 12.57 -5.32
N GLU A 179 -12.30 13.46 -4.33
CA GLU A 179 -13.33 13.59 -3.31
C GLU A 179 -14.69 13.99 -3.92
N GLY A 180 -15.76 13.34 -3.48
CA GLY A 180 -17.14 13.55 -3.94
C GLY A 180 -17.46 12.95 -5.30
N LYS A 181 -16.50 12.30 -5.98
CA LYS A 181 -16.73 11.64 -7.26
C LYS A 181 -17.50 10.34 -7.07
N LYS A 182 -18.37 10.01 -8.02
CA LYS A 182 -19.15 8.77 -8.02
C LYS A 182 -18.52 7.71 -8.91
N LEU A 183 -18.57 6.47 -8.45
CA LEU A 183 -18.12 5.30 -9.22
C LEU A 183 -19.18 4.80 -10.20
N TYR A 184 -20.45 5.15 -9.99
CA TYR A 184 -21.57 4.71 -10.81
C TYR A 184 -22.28 5.89 -11.47
N ASN A 185 -22.73 5.68 -12.70
CA ASN A 185 -23.60 6.64 -13.40
C ASN A 185 -25.07 6.51 -12.95
N ASP A 186 -25.94 7.38 -13.47
CA ASP A 186 -27.38 7.36 -13.15
C ASP A 186 -28.10 6.07 -13.60
N GLN A 187 -27.47 5.27 -14.47
CA GLN A 187 -27.96 3.98 -14.95
C GLN A 187 -27.47 2.81 -14.08
N GLY A 188 -26.66 3.09 -13.05
CA GLY A 188 -26.10 2.08 -12.15
C GLY A 188 -24.89 1.33 -12.72
N GLU A 189 -24.29 1.82 -13.80
CA GLU A 189 -23.11 1.21 -14.41
C GLU A 189 -21.83 1.78 -13.79
N LEU A 190 -20.85 0.91 -13.55
CA LEU A 190 -19.52 1.32 -13.09
C LEU A 190 -18.84 2.14 -14.19
N VAL A 191 -18.40 3.35 -13.85
CA VAL A 191 -17.78 4.29 -14.78
C VAL A 191 -16.44 4.79 -14.27
N SER A 192 -15.58 5.18 -15.22
CA SER A 192 -14.32 5.83 -14.90
C SER A 192 -14.54 7.19 -14.23
N VAL A 193 -13.81 7.44 -13.15
CA VAL A 193 -13.79 8.74 -12.47
C VAL A 193 -13.06 9.75 -13.35
N LYS A 194 -13.81 10.76 -13.83
CA LYS A 194 -13.28 11.85 -14.65
C LYS A 194 -12.87 13.04 -13.79
N MET A 195 -11.63 13.45 -14.02
CA MET A 195 -10.91 14.54 -13.36
C MET A 195 -11.17 15.90 -14.02
#